data_AF-A0AAV9ENS0-F1
#
_entry.id   AF-A0AAV9ENS0-F1
#
_cell.length_a   1.000
_cell.length_b   1.000
_cell.length_c   1.000
_cell.angle_alpha   90.00
_cell.angle_beta   90.00
_cell.angle_gamma   90.00
#
_symmetry.space_group_name_H-M   'P 1'
#
loop_
_entity.id
_entity.type
_entity.pdbx_description
1 polymer ?
#
loop_
_entity_poly.entity_id
_entity_poly.type
_entity_poly.pdbx_seq_one_letter_code
_entity_poly.pdbx_strand_id
1 'polypeptide(L)'
;MVAMSFGEAFEEGVRRECTFTRYPSHCVDALLATKKLGLGTGHQYADLVVLLVEKTKDETTKLPFFKLPNPNHQLGGMKGHQPDVAIVITGDGFIAKDIGFSNTAGAAREQALAVRVASDHSVFYRCSLRGYQDTLYALSLRQFYRECDIYGTIDFIFGNAAAVFQNCNIILRRPAKGHYNTILANGRTDPGQNTGFSLQKCRIGAGSEFYPERQTVASYLGRPWKEYSRAVVMQSSMDDSIWRKGWDEWSGGFALKTLYFAEYANVGPGAGTAGRVGWAGYHVIGAGDAEAFTVGKFISGGSWLPSTGVDFDAGL
;
A
#
# COMPACT_ATOMS: atom_id res chain seq x y z
N MET A 1 -17.32 29.52 30.86
CA MET A 1 -16.87 28.41 30.00
C MET A 1 -16.87 27.18 30.90
N VAL A 2 -17.84 26.28 30.76
CA VAL A 2 -17.94 25.09 31.63
C VAL A 2 -16.87 24.11 31.14
N ALA A 3 -15.94 23.72 32.02
CA ALA A 3 -14.94 22.71 31.69
C ALA A 3 -15.65 21.37 31.51
N MET A 4 -15.53 20.76 30.32
CA MET A 4 -16.05 19.42 30.07
C MET A 4 -15.41 18.43 31.03
N SER A 5 -16.21 17.53 31.58
CA SER A 5 -15.69 16.44 32.38
C SER A 5 -14.87 15.48 31.51
N PHE A 6 -13.90 14.80 32.12
CA PHE A 6 -13.09 13.77 31.43
C PHE A 6 -13.94 12.70 30.74
N GLY A 7 -15.11 12.38 31.31
CA GLY A 7 -16.07 11.44 30.73
C GLY A 7 -16.67 11.92 29.40
N GLU A 8 -17.05 13.20 29.33
CA GLU A 8 -17.66 13.82 28.13
C GLU A 8 -16.64 14.00 27.02
N ALA A 9 -15.41 14.41 27.34
CA ALA A 9 -14.32 14.55 26.36
C ALA A 9 -13.94 13.21 25.72
N PHE A 10 -13.96 12.12 26.50
CA PHE A 10 -13.73 10.77 25.98
C PHE A 10 -14.85 10.32 25.04
N GLU A 11 -16.11 10.53 25.41
CA GLU A 11 -17.25 10.14 24.56
C GLU A 11 -17.30 10.91 23.24
N GLU A 12 -16.98 12.20 23.27
CA GLU A 12 -16.84 13.01 22.06
C GLU A 12 -15.67 12.51 21.20
N GLY A 13 -14.54 12.16 21.82
CA GLY A 13 -13.41 11.51 21.16
C GLY A 13 -13.81 10.19 20.48
N VAL A 14 -14.46 9.28 21.21
CA VAL A 14 -14.94 8.00 20.67
C VAL A 14 -15.92 8.21 19.52
N ARG A 15 -16.87 9.15 19.63
CA ARG A 15 -17.81 9.46 18.55
C ARG A 15 -17.10 9.99 17.32
N ARG A 16 -16.13 10.89 17.50
CA ARG A 16 -15.32 11.46 16.41
C ARG A 16 -14.44 10.40 15.74
N GLU A 17 -13.83 9.51 16.51
CA GLU A 17 -13.05 8.41 15.92
C GLU A 17 -14.01 7.40 15.24
N CYS A 18 -15.14 7.05 15.83
CA CYS A 18 -16.03 6.07 15.19
C CYS A 18 -16.69 6.54 13.89
N THR A 19 -16.69 7.84 13.55
CA THR A 19 -17.28 8.34 12.29
C THR A 19 -16.61 7.78 11.04
N PHE A 20 -15.34 7.33 11.12
CA PHE A 20 -14.65 6.75 9.96
C PHE A 20 -15.01 5.27 9.72
N THR A 21 -15.66 4.61 10.68
CA THR A 21 -15.99 3.19 10.55
C THR A 21 -17.23 2.98 9.70
N ARG A 22 -17.34 1.81 9.05
CA ARG A 22 -18.53 1.43 8.26
C ARG A 22 -19.83 1.44 9.08
N TYR A 23 -19.72 1.22 10.39
CA TYR A 23 -20.85 1.20 11.32
C TYR A 23 -20.57 2.06 12.55
N PRO A 24 -20.65 3.40 12.45
CA PRO A 24 -20.27 4.32 13.51
C PRO A 24 -21.01 4.08 14.82
N SER A 25 -22.31 3.78 14.78
CA SER A 25 -23.12 3.46 15.97
C SER A 25 -22.60 2.21 16.69
N HIS A 26 -22.35 1.13 15.95
CA HIS A 26 -21.80 -0.11 16.52
C HIS A 26 -20.39 0.08 17.09
N CYS A 27 -19.56 0.90 16.45
CA CYS A 27 -18.24 1.26 16.99
C CYS A 27 -18.36 2.04 18.32
N VAL A 28 -19.22 3.06 18.36
CA VAL A 28 -19.46 3.86 19.58
C VAL A 28 -20.00 2.97 20.69
N ASP A 29 -21.03 2.18 20.41
CA ASP A 29 -21.66 1.29 21.39
C ASP A 29 -20.64 0.29 21.95
N ALA A 30 -19.79 -0.29 21.10
CA ALA A 30 -18.75 -1.23 21.52
C ALA A 30 -17.69 -0.57 22.42
N LEU A 31 -17.18 0.60 22.05
CA LEU A 31 -16.12 1.29 22.78
C LEU A 31 -16.61 1.94 24.08
N LEU A 32 -17.87 2.36 24.12
CA LEU A 32 -18.50 2.85 25.35
C LEU A 32 -18.94 1.70 26.28
N ALA A 33 -19.29 0.53 25.73
CA ALA A 33 -19.59 -0.65 26.53
C ALA A 33 -18.34 -1.21 27.25
N THR A 34 -17.17 -1.18 26.62
CA THR A 34 -15.91 -1.67 27.21
C THR A 34 -15.33 -0.74 28.28
N LYS A 35 -15.64 0.56 28.26
CA LYS A 35 -15.39 1.47 29.39
C LYS A 35 -16.04 0.98 30.70
N LYS A 36 -17.16 0.25 30.63
CA LYS A 36 -17.78 -0.38 31.82
C LYS A 36 -17.00 -1.58 32.36
N LEU A 37 -16.06 -2.14 31.60
CA LEU A 37 -15.27 -3.32 31.98
C LEU A 37 -13.93 -2.98 32.67
N GLY A 38 -13.61 -1.70 32.86
CA GLY A 38 -12.46 -1.27 33.68
C GLY A 38 -11.07 -1.52 33.07
N LEU A 39 -10.98 -1.78 31.77
CA LEU A 39 -9.71 -1.86 31.05
C LEU A 39 -9.20 -0.44 30.77
N GLY A 40 -8.26 0.05 31.56
CA GLY A 40 -7.65 1.37 31.37
C GLY A 40 -6.16 1.37 31.70
N THR A 41 -5.32 1.60 30.68
CA THR A 41 -3.88 1.86 30.85
C THR A 41 -3.59 3.34 31.16
N GLY A 42 -4.63 4.18 31.19
CA GLY A 42 -4.52 5.63 31.38
C GLY A 42 -4.25 6.41 30.09
N HIS A 43 -4.07 5.70 28.95
CA HIS A 43 -3.86 6.30 27.64
C HIS A 43 -5.01 5.94 26.68
N GLN A 44 -5.94 6.89 26.50
CA GLN A 44 -7.18 6.71 25.73
C GLN A 44 -6.99 6.10 24.34
N TYR A 45 -5.92 6.47 23.62
CA TYR A 45 -5.62 5.95 22.28
C TYR A 45 -5.14 4.49 22.31
N ALA A 46 -4.30 4.12 23.27
CA ALA A 46 -3.79 2.75 23.39
C ALA A 46 -4.92 1.79 23.80
N ASP A 47 -5.77 2.22 24.74
CA ASP A 47 -6.93 1.46 25.20
C ASP A 47 -7.94 1.25 24.05
N LEU A 48 -8.22 2.28 23.24
CA LEU A 48 -9.12 2.18 22.08
C LEU A 48 -8.62 1.16 21.05
N VAL A 49 -7.32 1.19 20.74
CA VAL A 49 -6.70 0.28 19.76
C VAL A 49 -6.68 -1.14 20.28
N VAL A 50 -6.31 -1.37 21.54
CA VAL A 50 -6.35 -2.70 22.16
C VAL A 50 -7.76 -3.27 22.13
N LEU A 51 -8.76 -2.46 22.51
CA LEU A 51 -10.17 -2.88 22.49
C LEU A 51 -10.67 -3.19 21.07
N LEU A 52 -10.31 -2.39 20.07
CA LEU A 52 -10.65 -2.65 18.67
C LEU A 52 -9.97 -3.93 18.16
N VAL A 53 -8.70 -4.17 18.52
CA VAL A 53 -7.95 -5.38 18.15
C VAL A 53 -8.57 -6.61 18.80
N GLU A 54 -8.86 -6.57 20.11
CA GLU A 54 -9.49 -7.66 20.83
C GLU A 54 -10.90 -7.94 20.31
N LYS A 55 -11.68 -6.90 20.00
CA LYS A 55 -13.01 -7.06 19.44
C LYS A 55 -12.98 -7.61 18.02
N THR A 56 -12.05 -7.12 17.19
CA THR A 56 -11.84 -7.67 15.83
C THR A 56 -11.45 -9.14 15.91
N LYS A 57 -10.58 -9.51 16.86
CA LYS A 57 -10.20 -10.90 17.12
C LYS A 57 -11.41 -11.75 17.53
N ASP A 58 -12.20 -11.28 18.49
CA ASP A 58 -13.44 -11.94 18.95
C ASP A 58 -14.47 -12.14 17.82
N GLU A 59 -14.77 -11.09 17.06
CA GLU A 59 -15.70 -11.17 15.92
C GLU A 59 -15.14 -12.07 14.80
N THR A 60 -13.83 -12.04 14.54
CA THR A 60 -13.20 -12.93 13.56
C THR A 60 -13.30 -14.40 13.98
N THR A 61 -13.21 -14.70 15.29
CA THR A 61 -13.39 -16.08 15.79
C THR A 61 -14.83 -16.58 15.72
N LYS A 62 -15.81 -15.69 15.61
CA LYS A 62 -17.24 -16.01 15.49
C LYS A 62 -17.70 -16.23 14.05
N LEU A 63 -16.93 -15.76 13.07
CA LEU A 63 -17.20 -16.05 11.68
C LEU A 63 -16.99 -17.56 11.44
N PRO A 64 -17.94 -18.27 10.80
CA PRO A 64 -17.67 -19.63 10.35
C PRO A 64 -16.45 -19.56 9.46
N PHE A 65 -15.44 -20.40 9.71
CA PHE A 65 -14.27 -20.54 8.84
C PHE A 65 -14.77 -20.70 7.41
N PHE A 66 -14.72 -19.62 6.64
CA PHE A 66 -14.95 -19.70 5.21
C PHE A 66 -13.74 -20.49 4.71
N LYS A 67 -13.94 -21.79 4.48
CA LYS A 67 -13.00 -22.58 3.69
C LYS A 67 -12.90 -21.83 2.37
N LEU A 68 -11.81 -21.07 2.20
CA LEU A 68 -11.44 -20.54 0.91
C LEU A 68 -11.55 -21.71 -0.08
N PRO A 69 -12.27 -21.55 -1.21
CA PRO A 69 -12.30 -22.59 -2.22
C PRO A 69 -10.85 -22.92 -2.57
N ASN A 70 -10.51 -24.19 -2.35
CA ASN A 70 -9.27 -24.88 -2.66
C ASN A 70 -8.08 -23.99 -3.12
N PRO A 71 -6.98 -23.87 -2.34
CA PRO A 71 -5.82 -23.01 -2.65
C PRO A 71 -5.01 -23.45 -3.89
N ASN A 72 -5.52 -24.35 -4.71
CA ASN A 72 -4.88 -24.88 -5.90
C ASN A 72 -4.99 -24.00 -7.15
N HIS A 73 -5.38 -22.73 -7.02
CA HIS A 73 -4.99 -21.78 -8.07
C HIS A 73 -3.48 -21.55 -7.91
N GLN A 74 -2.71 -22.40 -8.60
CA GLN A 74 -1.27 -22.24 -8.72
C GLN A 74 -1.01 -20.79 -9.15
N LEU A 75 -0.53 -20.00 -8.19
CA LEU A 75 0.03 -18.69 -8.40
C LEU A 75 1.13 -18.90 -9.42
N GLY A 76 0.90 -18.50 -10.67
CA GLY A 76 1.88 -18.65 -11.73
C GLY A 76 3.19 -18.01 -11.27
N GLY A 77 4.16 -18.83 -10.86
CA GLY A 77 5.47 -18.41 -10.37
C GLY A 77 5.80 -18.65 -8.89
N MET A 78 4.85 -18.99 -8.00
CA MET A 78 5.18 -19.32 -6.60
C MET A 78 5.33 -20.84 -6.43
N LYS A 79 6.55 -21.36 -6.52
CA LYS A 79 6.85 -22.76 -6.21
C LYS A 79 7.11 -22.92 -4.70
N GLY A 80 6.20 -23.61 -4.01
CA GLY A 80 6.43 -24.21 -2.69
C GLY A 80 6.43 -23.22 -1.52
N HIS A 81 5.54 -23.44 -0.56
CA HIS A 81 5.26 -22.58 0.61
C HIS A 81 4.44 -21.32 0.29
N GLN A 82 3.27 -21.17 0.94
CA GLN A 82 2.59 -19.88 0.99
C GLN A 82 3.48 -18.94 1.82
N PRO A 83 3.75 -17.71 1.36
CA PRO A 83 4.59 -16.80 2.12
C PRO A 83 3.87 -16.37 3.40
N ASP A 84 4.64 -16.17 4.48
CA ASP A 84 4.12 -15.69 5.75
C ASP A 84 3.40 -14.34 5.53
N VAL A 85 2.17 -14.23 6.01
CA VAL A 85 1.37 -13.01 5.90
C VAL A 85 0.84 -12.61 7.27
N ALA A 86 1.09 -11.36 7.67
CA ALA A 86 0.60 -10.88 8.96
C ALA A 86 -0.92 -10.66 8.96
N ILE A 87 -1.46 -10.00 7.91
CA ILE A 87 -2.91 -9.75 7.78
C ILE A 87 -3.40 -9.97 6.34
N VAL A 88 -4.56 -10.62 6.21
CA VAL A 88 -5.28 -10.82 4.95
C VAL A 88 -6.61 -10.07 5.02
N ILE A 89 -6.88 -9.23 4.02
CA ILE A 89 -8.08 -8.40 3.91
C ILE A 89 -8.85 -8.79 2.64
N THR A 90 -10.08 -9.28 2.81
CA THR A 90 -10.94 -9.74 1.70
C THR A 90 -12.33 -9.12 1.66
N GLY A 91 -12.78 -8.47 2.74
CA GLY A 91 -14.11 -7.84 2.78
C GLY A 91 -14.12 -6.50 2.07
N ASP A 92 -15.05 -6.30 1.14
CA ASP A 92 -15.17 -5.04 0.36
C ASP A 92 -15.50 -3.83 1.24
N GLY A 93 -14.99 -2.67 0.85
CA GLY A 93 -15.13 -1.42 1.59
C GLY A 93 -14.33 -1.39 2.89
N PHE A 94 -13.24 -2.17 2.98
CA PHE A 94 -12.36 -2.15 4.14
C PHE A 94 -11.67 -0.79 4.28
N ILE A 95 -11.68 -0.21 5.47
CA ILE A 95 -10.98 1.04 5.76
C ILE A 95 -10.05 0.81 6.95
N ALA A 96 -8.77 1.09 6.75
CA ALA A 96 -7.79 1.22 7.83
C ALA A 96 -7.34 2.67 7.93
N LYS A 97 -7.22 3.16 9.17
CA LYS A 97 -6.80 4.52 9.46
C LYS A 97 -5.91 4.56 10.70
N ASP A 98 -4.84 5.37 10.67
CA ASP A 98 -3.97 5.64 11.82
C ASP A 98 -3.41 4.37 12.50
N ILE A 99 -3.12 3.33 11.70
CA ILE A 99 -2.65 2.01 12.18
C ILE A 99 -1.47 1.49 11.36
N GLY A 100 -0.57 0.75 12.03
CA GLY A 100 0.57 0.09 11.43
C GLY A 100 0.37 -1.42 11.24
N PHE A 101 0.83 -1.94 10.11
CA PHE A 101 0.92 -3.36 9.78
C PHE A 101 2.38 -3.71 9.53
N SER A 102 2.93 -4.67 10.28
CA SER A 102 4.34 -5.00 10.21
C SER A 102 4.58 -6.50 10.13
N ASN A 103 5.49 -6.91 9.25
CA ASN A 103 6.10 -8.22 9.26
C ASN A 103 7.59 -8.08 9.61
N THR A 104 8.03 -8.76 10.67
CA THR A 104 9.38 -8.63 11.25
C THR A 104 10.34 -9.74 10.83
N ALA A 105 10.00 -10.54 9.80
CA ALA A 105 10.82 -11.65 9.32
C ALA A 105 12.28 -11.26 8.98
N GLY A 106 12.50 -10.05 8.46
CA GLY A 106 13.82 -9.50 8.18
C GLY A 106 14.26 -9.64 6.72
N ALA A 107 15.29 -8.89 6.31
CA ALA A 107 15.80 -8.89 4.94
C ALA A 107 16.45 -10.22 4.49
N ALA A 108 16.93 -11.02 5.44
CA ALA A 108 17.53 -12.33 5.17
C ALA A 108 16.49 -13.43 4.93
N ARG A 109 15.21 -13.13 5.22
CA ARG A 109 14.08 -13.94 4.79
C ARG A 109 13.67 -13.46 3.41
N GLU A 110 13.21 -14.40 2.59
CA GLU A 110 12.66 -14.11 1.26
C GLU A 110 11.28 -13.43 1.43
N GLN A 111 10.24 -13.89 0.73
CA GLN A 111 8.91 -13.27 0.76
C GLN A 111 8.29 -13.30 2.16
N ALA A 112 7.91 -12.13 2.69
CA ALA A 112 7.25 -12.00 3.99
C ALA A 112 6.30 -10.79 4.01
N LEU A 113 5.01 -11.06 3.81
CA LEU A 113 3.97 -10.06 3.60
C LEU A 113 3.55 -9.43 4.93
N ALA A 114 3.48 -8.10 4.96
CA ALA A 114 2.79 -7.39 6.04
C ALA A 114 1.28 -7.41 5.81
N VAL A 115 0.84 -7.13 4.57
CA VAL A 115 -0.58 -7.05 4.23
C VAL A 115 -0.85 -7.68 2.87
N ARG A 116 -1.90 -8.49 2.78
CA ARG A 116 -2.51 -8.94 1.52
C ARG A 116 -3.91 -8.38 1.39
N VAL A 117 -4.18 -7.68 0.28
CA VAL A 117 -5.46 -6.98 0.04
C VAL A 117 -6.13 -7.51 -1.22
N ALA A 118 -7.33 -8.06 -1.04
CA ALA A 118 -8.24 -8.49 -2.09
C ALA A 118 -9.66 -7.99 -1.75
N SER A 119 -9.78 -6.68 -1.58
CA SER A 119 -10.99 -5.98 -1.16
C SER A 119 -11.25 -4.82 -2.12
N ASP A 120 -12.41 -4.82 -2.77
CA ASP A 120 -12.81 -3.71 -3.63
C ASP A 120 -13.17 -2.50 -2.77
N HIS A 121 -12.86 -1.31 -3.27
CA HIS A 121 -13.08 -0.05 -2.55
C HIS A 121 -12.41 0.01 -1.18
N SER A 122 -11.23 -0.61 -1.06
CA SER A 122 -10.44 -0.55 0.17
C SER A 122 -9.67 0.77 0.28
N VAL A 123 -9.62 1.33 1.50
CA VAL A 123 -8.86 2.54 1.83
C VAL A 123 -7.88 2.27 2.95
N PHE A 124 -6.65 2.74 2.76
CA PHE A 124 -5.65 2.87 3.83
C PHE A 124 -5.31 4.35 3.96
N TYR A 125 -5.56 4.95 5.11
CA TYR A 125 -5.34 6.37 5.35
C TYR A 125 -4.43 6.60 6.55
N ARG A 126 -3.25 7.21 6.34
CA ARG A 126 -2.23 7.38 7.40
C ARG A 126 -1.83 6.07 8.07
N CYS A 127 -1.77 5.01 7.27
CA CYS A 127 -1.28 3.71 7.70
C CYS A 127 0.23 3.58 7.49
N SER A 128 0.86 2.76 8.32
CA SER A 128 2.25 2.33 8.13
C SER A 128 2.28 0.87 7.70
N LEU A 129 2.84 0.56 6.53
CA LEU A 129 2.98 -0.81 6.04
C LEU A 129 4.47 -1.15 5.98
N ARG A 130 4.93 -2.02 6.89
CA ARG A 130 6.36 -2.26 7.11
C ARG A 130 6.75 -3.72 6.91
N GLY A 131 7.65 -3.95 5.97
CA GLY A 131 8.26 -5.26 5.75
C GLY A 131 9.64 -5.13 5.13
N TYR A 132 10.05 -6.17 4.40
CA TYR A 132 11.24 -6.18 3.55
C TYR A 132 10.80 -6.60 2.14
N GLN A 133 11.02 -7.84 1.75
CA GLN A 133 10.54 -8.37 0.47
C GLN A 133 9.03 -8.64 0.53
N ASP A 134 8.30 -8.26 -0.52
CA ASP A 134 6.86 -8.51 -0.70
C ASP A 134 5.96 -7.89 0.39
N THR A 135 6.28 -6.69 0.88
CA THR A 135 5.57 -6.05 2.02
C THR A 135 4.06 -5.92 1.82
N LEU A 136 3.62 -5.34 0.70
CA LEU A 136 2.23 -5.13 0.35
C LEU A 136 1.85 -5.94 -0.89
N TYR A 137 1.00 -6.94 -0.69
CA TYR A 137 0.36 -7.67 -1.78
C TYR A 137 -1.00 -7.03 -2.11
N ALA A 138 -0.97 -6.01 -2.97
CA ALA A 138 -2.16 -5.42 -3.58
C ALA A 138 -2.69 -6.36 -4.67
N LEU A 139 -3.31 -7.46 -4.23
CA LEU A 139 -3.61 -8.63 -5.07
C LEU A 139 -4.57 -8.30 -6.21
N SER A 140 -5.72 -7.70 -5.92
CA SER A 140 -6.79 -7.49 -6.90
C SER A 140 -7.76 -6.38 -6.49
N LEU A 141 -8.65 -5.99 -7.42
CA LEU A 141 -9.74 -5.02 -7.23
C LEU A 141 -9.23 -3.58 -7.05
N ARG A 142 -10.12 -2.63 -6.71
CA ARG A 142 -9.78 -1.20 -6.59
C ARG A 142 -9.35 -0.86 -5.17
N GLN A 143 -8.21 -0.19 -5.04
CA GLN A 143 -7.61 0.11 -3.75
C GLN A 143 -7.06 1.55 -3.73
N PHE A 144 -7.19 2.23 -2.60
CA PHE A 144 -6.67 3.58 -2.40
C PHE A 144 -5.82 3.68 -1.15
N TYR A 145 -4.60 4.18 -1.29
CA TYR A 145 -3.65 4.39 -0.19
C TYR A 145 -3.35 5.88 -0.14
N ARG A 146 -3.61 6.52 1.00
CA ARG A 146 -3.47 7.97 1.18
C ARG A 146 -2.61 8.26 2.40
N GLU A 147 -1.57 9.08 2.21
CA GLU A 147 -0.69 9.52 3.30
C GLU A 147 -0.08 8.35 4.10
N CYS A 148 0.15 7.22 3.41
CA CYS A 148 0.75 6.04 4.03
C CYS A 148 2.27 6.09 3.99
N ASP A 149 2.90 5.48 4.98
CA ASP A 149 4.30 5.11 4.92
C ASP A 149 4.42 3.63 4.51
N ILE A 150 5.10 3.34 3.40
CA ILE A 150 5.26 1.97 2.89
C ILE A 150 6.74 1.66 2.80
N TYR A 151 7.20 0.68 3.58
CA TYR A 151 8.61 0.33 3.72
C TYR A 151 8.90 -1.04 3.13
N GLY A 152 9.99 -1.18 2.37
CA GLY A 152 10.45 -2.50 1.95
C GLY A 152 11.72 -2.50 1.13
N THR A 153 12.01 -3.65 0.52
CA THR A 153 13.24 -3.89 -0.25
C THR A 153 12.93 -4.35 -1.67
N ILE A 154 12.64 -5.63 -1.87
CA ILE A 154 12.35 -6.24 -3.17
C ILE A 154 10.84 -6.36 -3.33
N ASP A 155 10.33 -5.89 -4.46
CA ASP A 155 8.93 -6.01 -4.91
C ASP A 155 7.92 -5.64 -3.81
N PHE A 156 8.25 -4.64 -2.99
CA PHE A 156 7.53 -4.44 -1.74
C PHE A 156 6.12 -3.85 -1.91
N ILE A 157 5.76 -3.44 -3.14
CA ILE A 157 4.40 -3.23 -3.60
C ILE A 157 4.20 -4.09 -4.86
N PHE A 158 3.45 -5.20 -4.72
CA PHE A 158 3.25 -6.15 -5.81
C PHE A 158 1.80 -6.64 -5.89
N GLY A 159 1.45 -7.22 -7.04
CA GLY A 159 0.10 -7.75 -7.29
C GLY A 159 -0.55 -7.19 -8.54
N ASN A 160 -1.86 -7.39 -8.68
CA ASN A 160 -2.63 -7.04 -9.88
C ASN A 160 -3.90 -6.23 -9.55
N ALA A 161 -3.90 -5.45 -8.47
CA ALA A 161 -4.95 -4.48 -8.19
C ALA A 161 -4.94 -3.30 -9.18
N ALA A 162 -6.05 -2.57 -9.26
CA ALA A 162 -6.06 -1.18 -9.69
C ALA A 162 -5.86 -0.32 -8.44
N ALA A 163 -4.61 0.08 -8.16
CA ALA A 163 -4.26 0.78 -6.92
C ALA A 163 -3.65 2.15 -7.18
N VAL A 164 -4.17 3.16 -6.48
CA VAL A 164 -3.58 4.50 -6.43
C VAL A 164 -3.02 4.76 -5.05
N PHE A 165 -1.77 5.18 -5.00
CA PHE A 165 -1.05 5.63 -3.81
C PHE A 165 -0.88 7.14 -3.95
N GLN A 166 -1.51 7.90 -3.08
CA GLN A 166 -1.53 9.36 -3.17
C GLN A 166 -0.93 9.98 -1.91
N ASN A 167 0.02 10.90 -2.06
CA ASN A 167 0.70 11.55 -0.93
C ASN A 167 1.40 10.57 0.05
N CYS A 168 1.73 9.36 -0.39
CA CYS A 168 2.43 8.37 0.42
C CYS A 168 3.95 8.62 0.47
N ASN A 169 4.59 8.18 1.54
CA ASN A 169 6.04 8.02 1.62
C ASN A 169 6.40 6.58 1.27
N ILE A 170 7.24 6.39 0.27
CA ILE A 170 7.70 5.11 -0.25
C ILE A 170 9.17 4.96 0.15
N ILE A 171 9.42 4.09 1.13
CA ILE A 171 10.64 4.14 1.93
C ILE A 171 11.47 2.87 1.71
N LEU A 172 12.56 3.02 0.97
CA LEU A 172 13.50 1.94 0.69
C LEU A 172 14.27 1.58 1.97
N ARG A 173 14.30 0.30 2.30
CA ARG A 173 15.12 -0.25 3.39
C ARG A 173 16.40 -0.87 2.84
N ARG A 174 17.32 -1.18 3.74
CA ARG A 174 18.53 -1.93 3.42
C ARG A 174 18.16 -3.38 3.06
N PRO A 175 18.44 -3.86 1.83
CA PRO A 175 18.23 -5.26 1.48
C PRO A 175 19.32 -6.15 2.10
N ALA A 176 19.16 -7.47 1.96
CA ALA A 176 20.22 -8.41 2.29
C ALA A 176 21.46 -8.16 1.42
N LYS A 177 22.64 -8.58 1.91
CA LYS A 177 23.90 -8.41 1.19
C LYS A 177 23.83 -9.08 -0.19
N GLY A 178 24.19 -8.34 -1.24
CA GLY A 178 24.16 -8.83 -2.63
C GLY A 178 22.80 -8.72 -3.31
N HIS A 179 21.78 -8.23 -2.62
CA HIS A 179 20.47 -7.92 -3.20
C HIS A 179 20.35 -6.43 -3.56
N TYR A 180 19.26 -6.11 -4.24
CA TYR A 180 18.88 -4.78 -4.69
C TYR A 180 17.45 -4.47 -4.24
N ASN A 181 16.96 -3.26 -4.49
CA ASN A 181 15.59 -2.89 -4.21
C ASN A 181 14.75 -2.69 -5.47
N THR A 182 13.47 -3.07 -5.40
CA THR A 182 12.44 -2.77 -6.40
C THR A 182 11.16 -2.36 -5.67
N ILE A 183 10.60 -1.21 -6.03
CA ILE A 183 9.38 -0.72 -5.40
C ILE A 183 8.16 -1.48 -5.93
N LEU A 184 7.95 -1.43 -7.25
CA LEU A 184 6.74 -1.93 -7.90
C LEU A 184 7.01 -3.24 -8.65
N ALA A 185 6.15 -4.23 -8.43
CA ALA A 185 6.10 -5.47 -9.21
C ALA A 185 4.65 -5.78 -9.62
N ASN A 186 4.16 -5.05 -10.62
CA ASN A 186 2.79 -5.24 -11.11
C ASN A 186 2.66 -6.54 -11.92
N GLY A 187 1.64 -7.30 -11.59
CA GLY A 187 1.36 -8.64 -12.11
C GLY A 187 0.25 -8.70 -13.15
N ARG A 188 0.04 -7.63 -13.93
CA ARG A 188 -0.95 -7.64 -15.02
C ARG A 188 -0.55 -8.62 -16.13
N THR A 189 -1.40 -9.61 -16.39
CA THR A 189 -1.13 -10.71 -17.34
C THR A 189 -1.83 -10.54 -18.67
N ASP A 190 -2.83 -9.66 -18.76
CA ASP A 190 -3.67 -9.48 -19.94
C ASP A 190 -3.86 -7.98 -20.21
N PRO A 191 -3.72 -7.51 -21.46
CA PRO A 191 -3.84 -6.08 -21.80
C PRO A 191 -5.25 -5.51 -21.58
N GLY A 192 -6.29 -6.36 -21.62
CA GLY A 192 -7.69 -6.01 -21.34
C GLY A 192 -8.00 -5.80 -19.85
N GLN A 193 -7.09 -6.18 -18.94
CA GLN A 193 -7.23 -5.87 -17.53
C GLN A 193 -7.01 -4.37 -17.28
N ASN A 194 -7.96 -3.74 -16.57
CA ASN A 194 -7.90 -2.35 -16.15
C ASN A 194 -7.10 -2.14 -14.85
N THR A 195 -6.11 -3.00 -14.59
CA THR A 195 -5.30 -3.04 -13.36
C THR A 195 -3.93 -2.40 -13.55
N GLY A 196 -3.22 -2.11 -12.47
CA GLY A 196 -1.95 -1.37 -12.50
C GLY A 196 -1.75 -0.57 -11.22
N PHE A 197 -0.55 0.00 -11.07
CA PHE A 197 -0.20 0.84 -9.93
C PHE A 197 0.09 2.27 -10.34
N SER A 198 -0.40 3.22 -9.56
CA SER A 198 -0.17 4.66 -9.74
C SER A 198 0.36 5.26 -8.44
N LEU A 199 1.63 5.67 -8.43
CA LEU A 199 2.24 6.48 -7.36
C LEU A 199 2.07 7.96 -7.75
N GLN A 200 1.16 8.68 -7.09
CA GLN A 200 0.86 10.08 -7.38
C GLN A 200 1.23 10.97 -6.19
N LYS A 201 2.01 12.04 -6.42
CA LYS A 201 2.39 13.00 -5.36
C LYS A 201 3.09 12.33 -4.17
N CYS A 202 3.77 11.21 -4.42
CA CYS A 202 4.50 10.46 -3.40
C CYS A 202 5.89 11.04 -3.14
N ARG A 203 6.47 10.71 -1.99
CA ARG A 203 7.88 10.90 -1.70
C ARG A 203 8.58 9.56 -1.72
N ILE A 204 9.55 9.38 -2.62
CA ILE A 204 10.29 8.13 -2.79
C ILE A 204 11.73 8.38 -2.34
N GLY A 205 12.22 7.54 -1.43
CA GLY A 205 13.61 7.63 -1.01
C GLY A 205 14.06 6.58 -0.02
N ALA A 206 15.34 6.63 0.34
CA ALA A 206 15.92 5.74 1.32
C ALA A 206 15.53 6.14 2.75
N GLY A 207 15.12 5.16 3.55
CA GLY A 207 14.94 5.33 4.99
C GLY A 207 16.27 5.69 5.66
N SER A 208 16.21 6.37 6.81
CA SER A 208 17.39 6.90 7.52
C SER A 208 18.52 5.87 7.76
N GLU A 209 18.18 4.62 8.07
CA GLU A 209 19.15 3.54 8.26
C GLU A 209 19.85 3.09 6.97
N PHE A 210 19.20 3.25 5.83
CA PHE A 210 19.73 2.88 4.51
C PHE A 210 20.38 4.07 3.80
N TYR A 211 19.95 5.30 4.11
CA TYR A 211 20.38 6.51 3.42
C TYR A 211 21.91 6.67 3.30
N PRO A 212 22.75 6.38 4.32
CA PRO A 212 24.21 6.47 4.20
C PRO A 212 24.81 5.56 3.12
N GLU A 213 24.15 4.44 2.81
CA GLU A 213 24.59 3.41 1.87
C GLU A 213 23.70 3.36 0.62
N ARG A 214 22.78 4.32 0.44
CA ARG A 214 21.76 4.28 -0.62
C ARG A 214 22.32 4.22 -2.04
N GLN A 215 23.52 4.77 -2.25
CA GLN A 215 24.20 4.76 -3.55
C GLN A 215 25.08 3.53 -3.78
N THR A 216 25.24 2.65 -2.78
CA THR A 216 26.02 1.40 -2.92
C THR A 216 25.14 0.21 -3.30
N VAL A 217 23.82 0.37 -3.25
CA VAL A 217 22.81 -0.63 -3.55
C VAL A 217 21.91 -0.12 -4.65
N ALA A 218 21.79 -0.88 -5.75
CA ALA A 218 20.87 -0.51 -6.82
C ALA A 218 19.41 -0.52 -6.31
N SER A 219 18.69 0.58 -6.53
CA SER A 219 17.26 0.68 -6.22
C SER A 219 16.49 1.17 -7.44
N TYR A 220 15.41 0.49 -7.77
CA TYR A 220 14.61 0.75 -8.97
C TYR A 220 13.14 1.02 -8.61
N LEU A 221 12.47 1.82 -9.44
CA LEU A 221 11.04 2.09 -9.36
C LEU A 221 10.20 0.81 -9.54
N GLY A 222 10.70 -0.18 -10.26
CA GLY A 222 10.03 -1.47 -10.36
C GLY A 222 10.60 -2.39 -11.43
N ARG A 223 9.98 -3.57 -11.53
CA ARG A 223 10.27 -4.61 -12.54
C ARG A 223 8.99 -5.36 -12.96
N PRO A 224 8.91 -5.88 -14.20
CA PRO A 224 7.66 -6.43 -14.72
C PRO A 224 7.43 -7.88 -14.30
N TRP A 225 6.72 -8.10 -13.19
CA TRP A 225 6.39 -9.46 -12.72
C TRP A 225 5.62 -10.28 -13.76
N LYS A 226 4.81 -9.63 -14.60
CA LYS A 226 4.03 -10.25 -15.68
C LYS A 226 4.13 -9.47 -16.98
N GLU A 227 3.75 -10.12 -18.08
CA GLU A 227 3.99 -9.67 -19.45
C GLU A 227 3.44 -8.28 -19.77
N TYR A 228 2.29 -7.90 -19.19
CA TYR A 228 1.65 -6.62 -19.42
C TYR A 228 1.74 -5.69 -18.22
N SER A 229 2.76 -5.87 -17.37
CA SER A 229 2.99 -5.09 -16.15
C SER A 229 2.78 -3.59 -16.38
N ARG A 230 2.01 -2.94 -15.51
CA ARG A 230 1.66 -1.53 -15.65
C ARG A 230 1.86 -0.76 -14.35
N ALA A 231 2.72 0.25 -14.42
CA ALA A 231 3.09 1.08 -13.28
C ALA A 231 3.39 2.52 -13.73
N VAL A 232 2.85 3.49 -13.01
CA VAL A 232 3.07 4.92 -13.28
C VAL A 232 3.55 5.61 -12.02
N VAL A 233 4.60 6.41 -12.14
CA VAL A 233 5.10 7.28 -11.07
C VAL A 233 4.98 8.72 -11.53
N MET A 234 4.13 9.50 -10.87
CA MET A 234 3.79 10.84 -11.33
C MET A 234 3.73 11.87 -10.21
N GLN A 235 4.12 13.11 -10.53
CA GLN A 235 4.12 14.27 -9.64
C GLN A 235 4.85 14.00 -8.30
N SER A 236 5.78 13.04 -8.30
CA SER A 236 6.41 12.52 -7.08
C SER A 236 7.83 13.06 -6.94
N SER A 237 8.30 13.22 -5.70
CA SER A 237 9.70 13.58 -5.44
C SER A 237 10.54 12.33 -5.21
N MET A 238 11.72 12.25 -5.82
CA MET A 238 12.66 11.13 -5.69
C MET A 238 14.00 11.63 -5.18
N ASP A 239 14.51 11.04 -4.10
CA ASP A 239 15.91 11.24 -3.70
C ASP A 239 16.89 10.54 -4.66
N ASP A 240 18.18 10.62 -4.35
CA ASP A 240 19.27 10.06 -5.17
C ASP A 240 19.54 8.57 -4.90
N SER A 241 18.63 7.87 -4.22
CA SER A 241 18.69 6.41 -4.07
C SER A 241 18.24 5.66 -5.33
N ILE A 242 17.40 6.28 -6.18
CA ILE A 242 16.91 5.66 -7.42
C ILE A 242 18.01 5.64 -8.47
N TRP A 243 18.36 4.44 -8.93
CA TRP A 243 19.41 4.23 -9.92
C TRP A 243 19.05 4.88 -11.25
N ARG A 244 20.05 5.34 -12.01
CA ARG A 244 19.83 6.14 -13.25
C ARG A 244 18.93 5.43 -14.26
N LYS A 245 19.07 4.11 -14.37
CA LYS A 245 18.26 3.20 -15.21
C LYS A 245 16.76 3.26 -14.88
N GLY A 246 16.41 3.54 -13.61
CA GLY A 246 15.04 3.73 -13.11
C GLY A 246 14.24 2.44 -12.93
N TRP A 247 14.23 1.56 -13.94
CA TRP A 247 13.45 0.32 -13.97
C TRP A 247 14.35 -0.87 -14.25
N ASP A 248 14.03 -2.05 -13.72
CA ASP A 248 14.86 -3.26 -13.89
C ASP A 248 14.14 -4.38 -14.65
N GLU A 249 14.90 -5.21 -15.37
CA GLU A 249 14.31 -6.35 -16.07
C GLU A 249 13.82 -7.39 -15.06
N TRP A 250 12.77 -8.13 -15.41
CA TRP A 250 12.43 -9.35 -14.67
C TRP A 250 13.39 -10.49 -15.02
N SER A 251 13.56 -10.72 -16.33
CA SER A 251 14.53 -11.69 -16.87
C SER A 251 14.72 -11.45 -18.37
N GLY A 252 15.96 -11.13 -18.78
CA GLY A 252 16.30 -10.89 -20.18
C GLY A 252 15.36 -9.88 -20.85
N GLY A 253 14.85 -10.23 -22.05
CA GLY A 253 13.93 -9.40 -22.82
C GLY A 253 12.44 -9.53 -22.47
N PHE A 254 12.09 -10.25 -21.39
CA PHE A 254 10.69 -10.49 -21.02
C PHE A 254 9.93 -9.18 -20.73
N ALA A 255 8.70 -9.08 -21.25
CA ALA A 255 7.77 -7.97 -21.06
C ALA A 255 8.21 -6.59 -21.58
N LEU A 256 9.48 -6.37 -21.96
CA LEU A 256 10.04 -5.03 -22.25
C LEU A 256 9.33 -4.28 -23.41
N LYS A 257 8.59 -5.01 -24.25
CA LYS A 257 7.80 -4.46 -25.36
C LYS A 257 6.32 -4.24 -25.03
N THR A 258 5.80 -4.92 -24.01
CA THR A 258 4.36 -5.05 -23.72
C THR A 258 3.96 -4.45 -22.37
N LEU A 259 4.93 -4.26 -21.46
CA LEU A 259 4.75 -3.50 -20.23
C LEU A 259 4.41 -2.04 -20.56
N TYR A 260 3.82 -1.34 -19.59
CA TYR A 260 3.62 0.10 -19.62
C TYR A 260 4.16 0.69 -18.32
N PHE A 261 5.42 1.13 -18.35
CA PHE A 261 6.06 1.86 -17.25
C PHE A 261 6.19 3.32 -17.64
N ALA A 262 5.67 4.21 -16.81
CA ALA A 262 5.65 5.62 -17.14
C ALA A 262 6.04 6.55 -15.99
N GLU A 263 6.65 7.67 -16.36
CA GLU A 263 7.00 8.77 -15.45
C GLU A 263 6.41 10.10 -15.95
N TYR A 264 5.84 10.89 -15.04
CA TYR A 264 5.27 12.22 -15.36
C TYR A 264 5.58 13.25 -14.28
N ALA A 265 6.18 14.38 -14.66
CA ALA A 265 6.38 15.54 -13.78
C ALA A 265 6.99 15.22 -12.40
N ASN A 266 7.87 14.22 -12.32
CA ASN A 266 8.61 13.89 -11.11
C ASN A 266 9.75 14.90 -10.88
N VAL A 267 10.13 15.11 -9.63
CA VAL A 267 11.16 16.07 -9.22
C VAL A 267 12.18 15.43 -8.28
N GLY A 268 13.31 16.11 -8.06
CA GLY A 268 14.38 15.64 -7.19
C GLY A 268 15.50 14.90 -7.93
N PRO A 269 16.62 14.60 -7.25
CA PRO A 269 17.83 14.09 -7.89
C PRO A 269 17.66 12.72 -8.56
N GLY A 270 16.72 11.87 -8.10
CA GLY A 270 16.43 10.57 -8.73
C GLY A 270 15.48 10.63 -9.94
N ALA A 271 14.87 11.79 -10.21
CA ALA A 271 13.79 11.92 -11.20
C ALA A 271 14.27 12.14 -12.65
N GLY A 272 15.58 12.33 -12.87
CA GLY A 272 16.13 12.58 -14.21
C GLY A 272 15.93 11.39 -15.16
N THR A 273 15.25 11.62 -16.30
CA THR A 273 14.86 10.54 -17.23
C THR A 273 15.87 10.28 -18.37
N ALA A 274 16.85 11.17 -18.57
CA ALA A 274 17.83 11.06 -19.68
C ALA A 274 18.69 9.79 -19.66
N GLY A 275 18.77 9.10 -18.52
CA GLY A 275 19.53 7.87 -18.34
C GLY A 275 18.68 6.62 -18.11
N ARG A 276 17.36 6.71 -18.32
CA ARG A 276 16.44 5.59 -18.14
C ARG A 276 16.62 4.53 -19.21
N VAL A 277 16.03 3.37 -18.96
CA VAL A 277 15.95 2.26 -19.91
C VAL A 277 15.41 2.68 -21.27
N GLY A 278 15.93 2.08 -22.34
CA GLY A 278 15.47 2.29 -23.72
C GLY A 278 14.39 1.28 -24.17
N TRP A 279 13.55 0.80 -23.24
CA TRP A 279 12.53 -0.21 -23.56
C TRP A 279 11.34 0.41 -24.30
N ALA A 280 10.74 -0.34 -25.22
CA ALA A 280 9.58 0.15 -25.96
C ALA A 280 8.35 0.39 -25.06
N GLY A 281 8.21 -0.35 -23.96
CA GLY A 281 7.16 -0.15 -22.96
C GLY A 281 7.45 0.92 -21.90
N TYR A 282 8.62 1.57 -21.95
CA TYR A 282 8.94 2.68 -21.06
C TYR A 282 8.56 4.02 -21.70
N HIS A 283 7.95 4.92 -20.92
CA HIS A 283 7.44 6.18 -21.40
C HIS A 283 7.73 7.34 -20.44
N VAL A 284 8.19 8.46 -20.98
CA VAL A 284 8.03 9.77 -20.32
C VAL A 284 6.78 10.39 -20.92
N ILE A 285 5.72 10.49 -20.12
CA ILE A 285 4.38 10.81 -20.64
C ILE A 285 4.02 12.28 -20.42
N GLY A 286 2.97 12.76 -21.10
CA GLY A 286 2.39 14.09 -20.88
C GLY A 286 1.16 14.06 -19.97
N ALA A 287 0.61 15.25 -19.66
CA ALA A 287 -0.56 15.40 -18.78
C ALA A 287 -1.78 14.60 -19.25
N GLY A 288 -2.03 14.56 -20.56
CA GLY A 288 -3.17 13.85 -21.13
C GLY A 288 -3.16 12.35 -20.83
N ASP A 289 -2.00 11.70 -20.95
CA ASP A 289 -1.84 10.29 -20.62
C ASP A 289 -1.84 10.06 -19.10
N ALA A 290 -1.20 10.97 -18.35
CA ALA A 290 -1.11 10.88 -16.89
C ALA A 290 -2.49 10.97 -16.21
N GLU A 291 -3.43 11.74 -16.77
CA GLU A 291 -4.80 11.88 -16.26
C GLU A 291 -5.52 10.52 -16.14
N ALA A 292 -5.22 9.55 -17.01
CA ALA A 292 -5.81 8.21 -16.98
C ALA A 292 -5.43 7.41 -15.72
N PHE A 293 -4.36 7.80 -15.03
CA PHE A 293 -3.83 7.14 -13.84
C PHE A 293 -4.16 7.88 -12.54
N THR A 294 -5.00 8.91 -12.59
CA THR A 294 -5.51 9.65 -11.43
C THR A 294 -6.58 8.88 -10.68
N VAL A 295 -6.87 9.28 -9.45
CA VAL A 295 -7.91 8.65 -8.61
C VAL A 295 -9.28 8.62 -9.30
N GLY A 296 -9.68 9.74 -9.92
CA GLY A 296 -10.98 9.89 -10.55
C GLY A 296 -11.16 9.01 -11.78
N LYS A 297 -10.10 8.79 -12.57
CA LYS A 297 -10.16 7.98 -13.80
C LYS A 297 -9.81 6.52 -13.59
N PHE A 298 -8.74 6.25 -12.84
CA PHE A 298 -8.16 4.91 -12.77
C PHE A 298 -8.95 3.96 -11.87
N ILE A 299 -9.47 4.47 -10.76
CA ILE A 299 -10.23 3.69 -9.76
C ILE A 299 -11.66 4.19 -9.56
N SER A 300 -12.11 5.12 -10.42
CA SER A 300 -13.42 5.78 -10.29
C SER A 300 -13.65 6.40 -8.91
N GLY A 301 -12.60 6.94 -8.28
CA GLY A 301 -12.61 7.31 -6.85
C GLY A 301 -13.75 8.25 -6.45
N GLY A 302 -14.17 9.14 -7.35
CA GLY A 302 -15.29 10.07 -7.11
C GLY A 302 -16.63 9.38 -6.80
N SER A 303 -16.82 8.11 -7.17
CA SER A 303 -18.07 7.39 -6.91
C SER A 303 -18.13 6.70 -5.55
N TRP A 304 -17.01 6.54 -4.83
CA TRP A 304 -16.95 5.71 -3.62
C TRP A 304 -16.06 6.26 -2.50
N LEU A 305 -15.03 7.06 -2.80
CA LEU A 305 -14.19 7.68 -1.78
C LEU A 305 -14.93 8.73 -0.93
N PRO A 306 -15.88 9.56 -1.43
CA PRO A 306 -16.56 10.56 -0.61
C PRO A 306 -17.25 9.98 0.64
N SER A 307 -17.82 8.77 0.55
CA SER A 307 -18.47 8.11 1.70
C SER A 307 -17.50 7.58 2.75
N THR A 308 -16.20 7.55 2.46
CA THR A 308 -15.16 7.08 3.40
C THR A 308 -14.69 8.18 4.35
N GLY A 309 -14.99 9.44 4.03
CA GLY A 309 -14.51 10.62 4.77
C GLY A 309 -13.01 10.89 4.62
N VAL A 310 -12.31 10.20 3.71
CA VAL A 310 -10.89 10.41 3.40
C VAL A 310 -10.76 11.38 2.22
N ASP A 311 -9.98 12.43 2.41
CA ASP A 311 -9.67 13.40 1.36
C ASP A 311 -8.82 12.78 0.25
N PHE A 312 -9.12 13.16 -1.00
CA PHE A 312 -8.38 12.71 -2.18
C PHE A 312 -8.39 13.77 -3.28
N ASP A 313 -7.30 13.83 -4.05
CA ASP A 313 -7.27 14.59 -5.28
C ASP A 313 -7.77 13.71 -6.42
N ALA A 314 -8.85 14.11 -7.09
CA ALA A 314 -9.44 13.30 -8.16
C ALA A 314 -8.61 13.28 -9.46
N GLY A 315 -7.81 14.32 -9.71
CA GLY A 315 -7.04 14.53 -10.94
C GLY A 315 -5.55 14.79 -10.68
N LEU A 316 -4.86 15.36 -11.68
CA LEU A 316 -3.47 15.85 -11.57
C LEU A 316 -3.36 17.07 -10.64
#